data_AF-A0AAW3WTQ9-F1
#
_entry.id   AF-A0AAW3WTQ9-F1
#
_cell.length_a   1.000
_cell.length_b   1.000
_cell.length_c   1.000
_cell.angle_alpha   90.00
_cell.angle_beta   90.00
_cell.angle_gamma   90.00
#
_symmetry.space_group_name_H-M   'P 1'
#
loop_
_entity.id
_entity.type
_entity.pdbx_description
1 polymer ?
#
loop_
_entity_poly.entity_id
_entity_poly.type
_entity_poly.pdbx_seq_one_letter_code
_entity_poly.pdbx_strand_id
1 'polypeptide(L)'
;MPLHLRHLVLIALLTLVACHQPAATNPTHSLTATVKSSPAAVVSNARLEISQSALEYNTHKIQQLLGDKTTLCAILKGDAYGHDLSLVAPVMIKNHVQCIGVASNQELQTVRELGFKGRLMRVRNATEAEMRQATDYDTEELIGNLEMAKRLDAIAAQQGKTLRFHLALNSGGMSRNGLEVSEAAGLTEAKAISALPHLKMVGIMSHYPEEDAAAVRKDLARFKVQSQQVLDITGIKRSDVTLHVANTFATLTVPESWLDMVRVGGVFYGDTIASNDYNRVMTFKSSIAALNHYPKGNTVGYDRTYTLKRDSVLANIPVGYADGYRRVFSNAGHVLIQGQRVPVVGKTSMNTVMVDVTDVKGVTPGDEVVFFGKQGNAEITATEVEDISGALFTEMSILWGATNKRVLVD
;
A
#
# COMPACT_ATOMS: atom_id res chain seq x y z
N MET A 1 -55.62 13.60 42.22
CA MET A 1 -56.49 13.26 41.06
C MET A 1 -57.19 14.53 40.61
N PRO A 2 -57.40 14.78 39.30
CA PRO A 2 -56.40 15.39 38.41
C PRO A 2 -56.92 16.66 37.68
N LEU A 3 -56.09 17.17 36.77
CA LEU A 3 -56.39 17.98 35.57
C LEU A 3 -56.47 19.52 35.70
N HIS A 4 -55.36 20.15 35.31
CA HIS A 4 -55.32 21.56 34.90
C HIS A 4 -55.77 21.72 33.45
N LEU A 5 -56.59 22.75 33.23
CA LEU A 5 -57.16 23.18 31.96
C LEU A 5 -56.93 24.69 31.82
N ARG A 6 -56.58 25.13 30.59
CA ARG A 6 -56.76 26.50 30.03
C ARG A 6 -55.83 27.60 30.57
N HIS A 7 -55.49 28.68 29.88
CA HIS A 7 -55.54 29.24 28.51
C HIS A 7 -54.65 30.50 28.61
N LEU A 8 -53.72 30.78 27.68
CA LEU A 8 -53.87 31.72 26.56
C LEU A 8 -54.07 33.21 26.98
N VAL A 9 -53.27 34.09 26.32
CA VAL A 9 -53.54 35.51 25.96
C VAL A 9 -52.71 36.62 26.66
N LEU A 10 -51.77 37.15 25.88
CA LEU A 10 -51.44 38.56 25.52
C LEU A 10 -51.26 39.71 26.56
N ILE A 11 -50.10 40.36 26.39
CA ILE A 11 -49.85 41.79 26.07
C ILE A 11 -49.63 42.86 27.17
N ALA A 12 -48.56 43.62 26.90
CA ALA A 12 -48.25 45.05 27.13
C ALA A 12 -47.51 45.50 28.42
N LEU A 13 -46.28 46.00 28.17
CA LEU A 13 -45.77 47.37 28.45
C LEU A 13 -46.15 48.02 29.80
N LEU A 14 -45.30 48.70 30.59
CA LEU A 14 -43.94 49.26 30.49
C LEU A 14 -43.70 49.95 31.85
N THR A 15 -42.52 49.88 32.47
CA THR A 15 -41.91 51.04 33.17
C THR A 15 -40.46 50.74 33.57
N LEU A 16 -39.61 51.71 33.26
CA LEU A 16 -38.15 51.73 33.46
C LEU A 16 -37.75 51.80 34.93
N VAL A 17 -36.65 51.11 35.27
CA VAL A 17 -35.63 51.67 36.18
C VAL A 17 -34.26 51.35 35.61
N ALA A 18 -33.47 52.41 35.42
CA ALA A 18 -32.11 52.38 34.94
C ALA A 18 -31.15 51.91 36.03
N CYS A 19 -30.23 51.01 35.68
CA CYS A 19 -28.96 50.85 36.39
C CYS A 19 -27.83 50.89 35.36
N HIS A 20 -27.01 51.92 35.47
CA HIS A 20 -25.72 52.07 34.80
C HIS A 20 -24.75 50.94 35.19
N GLN A 21 -24.12 50.30 34.21
CA GLN A 21 -22.74 49.82 34.33
C GLN A 21 -22.00 49.93 32.98
N PRO A 22 -20.68 50.17 33.00
CA PRO A 22 -19.93 50.74 31.89
C PRO A 22 -19.44 49.69 30.88
N ALA A 23 -19.33 50.12 29.63
CA ALA A 23 -18.72 49.37 28.54
C ALA A 23 -17.23 49.10 28.83
N ALA A 24 -16.89 47.84 29.05
CA ALA A 24 -15.51 47.38 29.04
C ALA A 24 -15.07 47.13 27.60
N THR A 25 -14.14 47.94 27.13
CA THR A 25 -13.40 47.78 25.89
C THR A 25 -12.58 46.48 25.92
N ASN A 26 -12.78 45.60 24.94
CA ASN A 26 -11.92 44.44 24.71
C ASN A 26 -10.48 44.92 24.43
N PRO A 27 -9.46 44.39 25.12
CA PRO A 27 -8.08 44.66 24.74
C PRO A 27 -7.75 43.90 23.46
N THR A 28 -7.34 44.64 22.45
CA THR A 28 -6.60 44.15 21.29
C THR A 28 -5.28 43.55 21.77
N HIS A 29 -5.21 42.23 21.87
CA HIS A 29 -3.93 41.54 21.97
C HIS A 29 -3.24 41.61 20.61
N SER A 30 -2.30 42.54 20.49
CA SER A 30 -1.28 42.53 19.46
C SER A 30 -0.46 41.25 19.57
N LEU A 31 -0.69 40.29 18.68
CA LEU A 31 0.21 39.17 18.46
C LEU A 31 1.50 39.74 17.86
N THR A 32 2.46 40.08 18.72
CA THR A 32 3.86 40.21 18.32
C THR A 32 4.26 38.93 17.62
N ALA A 33 4.59 39.05 16.33
CA ALA A 33 5.11 37.97 15.51
C ALA A 33 6.41 37.45 16.14
N THR A 34 6.30 36.37 16.90
CA THR A 34 7.44 35.55 17.27
C THR A 34 7.93 34.85 16.01
N VAL A 35 9.21 35.06 15.72
CA VAL A 35 9.97 34.37 14.69
C VAL A 35 9.67 32.88 14.76
N LYS A 36 9.03 32.32 13.72
CA LYS A 36 8.82 30.88 13.59
C LYS A 36 10.18 30.22 13.43
N SER A 37 10.76 29.73 14.53
CA SER A 37 11.68 28.61 14.45
C SER A 37 10.93 27.48 13.75
N SER A 38 11.49 26.90 12.69
CA SER A 38 10.97 25.64 12.14
C SER A 38 10.73 24.67 13.31
N PRO A 39 9.53 24.10 13.47
CA PRO A 39 9.31 23.12 14.53
C PRO A 39 10.34 22.01 14.36
N ALA A 40 11.08 21.71 15.43
CA ALA A 40 12.03 20.60 15.44
C ALA A 40 11.32 19.35 14.91
N ALA A 41 12.00 18.59 14.04
CA ALA A 41 11.42 17.39 13.46
C ALA A 41 10.92 16.45 14.56
N VAL A 42 9.65 16.03 14.48
CA VAL A 42 9.06 15.11 15.45
C VAL A 42 9.87 13.82 15.44
N VAL A 43 10.37 13.43 16.61
CA VAL A 43 11.13 12.18 16.80
C VAL A 43 10.15 11.01 16.81
N SER A 44 10.39 10.02 15.95
CA SER A 44 9.56 8.80 15.85
C SER A 44 10.11 7.71 16.77
N ASN A 45 9.21 6.93 17.39
CA ASN A 45 9.58 5.74 18.16
C ASN A 45 10.19 4.63 17.28
N ALA A 46 9.73 4.55 16.03
CA ALA A 46 10.22 3.62 15.03
C ALA A 46 10.12 4.22 13.62
N ARG A 47 10.89 3.66 12.69
CA ARG A 47 10.97 4.13 11.30
C ARG A 47 11.22 3.00 10.34
N LEU A 48 10.79 3.21 9.10
CA LEU A 48 11.15 2.40 7.94
C LEU A 48 12.13 3.20 7.09
N GLU A 49 13.36 2.69 6.96
CA GLU A 49 14.31 3.23 6.00
C GLU A 49 14.02 2.61 4.63
N ILE A 50 13.86 3.47 3.62
CA ILE A 50 13.54 3.12 2.24
C ILE A 50 14.75 3.49 1.39
N SER A 51 15.53 2.50 0.93
CA SER A 51 16.75 2.75 0.17
C SER A 51 16.44 3.18 -1.27
N GLN A 52 16.74 4.44 -1.60
CA GLN A 52 16.55 4.98 -2.94
C GLN A 52 17.44 4.26 -3.95
N SER A 53 18.71 4.03 -3.61
CA SER A 53 19.66 3.33 -4.48
C SER A 53 19.23 1.90 -4.82
N ALA A 54 18.68 1.14 -3.85
CA ALA A 54 18.14 -0.20 -4.10
C ALA A 54 16.93 -0.16 -5.04
N LEU A 55 16.02 0.80 -4.85
CA LEU A 55 14.85 0.99 -5.70
C LEU A 55 15.24 1.40 -7.13
N GLU A 56 16.22 2.31 -7.28
CA GLU A 56 16.78 2.70 -8.57
C GLU A 56 17.44 1.49 -9.26
N TYR A 57 18.25 0.71 -8.54
CA TYR A 57 18.86 -0.50 -9.09
C TYR A 57 17.82 -1.50 -9.60
N ASN A 58 16.79 -1.79 -8.79
CA ASN A 58 15.74 -2.73 -9.18
C ASN A 58 14.96 -2.23 -10.42
N THR A 59 14.65 -0.93 -10.46
CA THR A 59 13.98 -0.28 -11.60
C THR A 59 14.81 -0.40 -12.89
N HIS A 60 16.10 -0.07 -12.85
CA HIS A 60 16.98 -0.22 -14.01
C HIS A 60 17.12 -1.67 -14.44
N LYS A 61 17.26 -2.60 -13.48
CA LYS A 61 17.41 -4.02 -13.77
C LYS A 61 16.20 -4.58 -14.51
N ILE A 62 14.98 -4.24 -14.08
CA ILE A 62 13.77 -4.69 -14.79
C ILE A 62 13.65 -4.01 -16.15
N GLN A 63 13.99 -2.72 -16.29
CA GLN A 63 13.99 -2.06 -17.60
C GLN A 63 14.98 -2.69 -18.58
N GLN A 64 16.18 -3.04 -18.12
CA GLN A 64 17.20 -3.74 -18.93
C GLN A 64 16.74 -5.14 -19.37
N LEU A 65 16.05 -5.88 -18.49
CA LEU A 65 15.48 -7.19 -18.84
C LEU A 65 14.47 -7.09 -19.99
N LEU A 66 13.60 -6.08 -19.95
CA LEU A 66 12.53 -5.90 -20.92
C LEU A 66 13.05 -5.34 -22.25
N GLY A 67 13.97 -4.37 -22.19
CA GLY A 67 14.41 -3.60 -23.36
C GLY A 67 13.22 -2.96 -24.08
N ASP A 68 13.27 -2.94 -25.42
CA ASP A 68 12.18 -2.38 -26.26
C ASP A 68 11.10 -3.41 -26.62
N LYS A 69 11.11 -4.61 -26.02
CA LYS A 69 10.21 -5.72 -26.39
C LYS A 69 8.80 -5.57 -25.83
N THR A 70 8.64 -4.78 -24.77
CA THR A 70 7.37 -4.57 -24.06
C THR A 70 7.47 -3.30 -23.23
N THR A 71 6.33 -2.77 -22.77
CA THR A 71 6.31 -1.59 -21.89
C THR A 71 6.20 -1.96 -20.41
N LEU A 72 6.79 -1.14 -19.54
CA LEU A 72 6.76 -1.34 -18.09
C LEU A 72 5.61 -0.53 -17.46
N CYS A 73 4.71 -1.22 -16.77
CA CYS A 73 3.79 -0.59 -15.82
C CYS A 73 4.21 -0.89 -14.38
N ALA A 74 4.58 0.16 -13.64
CA ALA A 74 4.95 0.05 -12.24
C ALA A 74 3.71 -0.02 -11.34
N ILE A 75 3.53 -1.12 -10.63
CA ILE A 75 2.38 -1.32 -9.74
C ILE A 75 2.72 -0.82 -8.33
N LEU A 76 2.13 0.31 -7.95
CA LEU A 76 2.42 1.05 -6.72
C LEU A 76 1.23 1.08 -5.72
N LYS A 77 0.28 0.15 -5.86
CA LYS A 77 -0.83 -0.02 -4.91
C LYS A 77 -0.34 -0.33 -3.49
N GLY A 78 -1.19 -0.11 -2.49
CA GLY A 78 -0.88 -0.37 -1.09
C GLY A 78 0.18 0.60 -0.57
N ASP A 79 0.07 1.87 -0.96
CA ASP A 79 1.05 2.93 -0.66
C ASP A 79 2.48 2.51 -1.04
N ALA A 80 2.64 2.11 -2.31
CA ALA A 80 3.86 1.49 -2.83
C ALA A 80 4.32 0.27 -2.01
N TYR A 81 3.40 -0.67 -1.74
CA TYR A 81 3.67 -1.89 -0.97
C TYR A 81 4.21 -1.59 0.46
N GLY A 82 3.80 -0.44 1.03
CA GLY A 82 4.26 0.06 2.33
C GLY A 82 5.54 0.90 2.28
N HIS A 83 6.09 1.15 1.10
CA HIS A 83 7.36 1.90 0.92
C HIS A 83 7.16 3.41 0.71
N ASP A 84 5.92 3.89 0.87
CA ASP A 84 5.51 5.27 0.66
C ASP A 84 5.46 5.67 -0.82
N LEU A 85 4.25 5.85 -1.33
CA LEU A 85 4.04 6.27 -2.70
C LEU A 85 4.69 7.62 -3.01
N SER A 86 4.76 8.53 -2.03
CA SER A 86 5.38 9.85 -2.22
C SER A 86 6.90 9.78 -2.34
N LEU A 87 7.52 8.72 -1.84
CA LEU A 87 8.95 8.46 -1.98
C LEU A 87 9.26 7.66 -3.26
N VAL A 88 8.40 6.69 -3.60
CA VAL A 88 8.63 5.76 -4.71
C VAL A 88 8.26 6.33 -6.07
N ALA A 89 7.13 7.04 -6.20
CA ALA A 89 6.68 7.55 -7.50
C ALA A 89 7.68 8.54 -8.15
N PRO A 90 8.35 9.46 -7.42
CA PRO A 90 9.39 10.32 -8.00
C PRO A 90 10.54 9.53 -8.64
N VAL A 91 10.93 8.40 -8.03
CA VAL A 91 11.95 7.51 -8.60
C VAL A 91 11.46 6.88 -9.91
N MET A 92 10.20 6.45 -9.97
CA MET A 92 9.60 5.92 -11.21
C MET A 92 9.55 6.98 -12.32
N ILE A 93 9.22 8.23 -11.98
CA ILE A 93 9.20 9.37 -12.92
C ILE A 93 10.61 9.66 -13.46
N LYS A 94 11.61 9.75 -12.57
CA LYS A 94 13.02 10.01 -12.93
C LYS A 94 13.58 8.92 -13.86
N ASN A 95 13.12 7.69 -13.70
CA ASN A 95 13.50 6.54 -14.54
C ASN A 95 12.61 6.36 -15.78
N HIS A 96 11.79 7.35 -16.13
CA HIS A 96 10.96 7.34 -17.33
C HIS A 96 10.01 6.14 -17.45
N VAL A 97 9.51 5.63 -16.33
CA VAL A 97 8.43 4.64 -16.34
C VAL A 97 7.21 5.26 -17.02
N GLN A 98 6.62 4.57 -17.99
CA GLN A 98 5.56 5.14 -18.84
C GLN A 98 4.14 4.84 -18.32
N CYS A 99 3.99 3.83 -17.47
CA CYS A 99 2.72 3.43 -16.87
C CYS A 99 2.86 3.23 -15.36
N ILE A 100 1.89 3.74 -14.59
CA ILE A 100 1.75 3.45 -13.16
C ILE A 100 0.36 2.85 -12.92
N GLY A 101 0.32 1.75 -12.15
CA GLY A 101 -0.91 1.11 -11.70
C GLY A 101 -1.08 1.22 -10.19
N VAL A 102 -2.21 1.77 -9.74
CA VAL A 102 -2.56 1.93 -8.31
C VAL A 102 -3.96 1.39 -8.02
N ALA A 103 -4.42 1.48 -6.77
CA ALA A 103 -5.72 0.95 -6.35
C ALA A 103 -6.70 2.03 -5.88
N SER A 104 -6.27 2.95 -5.01
CA SER A 104 -7.16 3.93 -4.37
C SER A 104 -7.18 5.29 -5.09
N ASN A 105 -8.21 6.10 -4.85
CA ASN A 105 -8.27 7.47 -5.37
C ASN A 105 -7.20 8.37 -4.76
N GLN A 106 -6.82 8.14 -3.50
CA GLN A 106 -5.73 8.86 -2.86
C GLN A 106 -4.40 8.56 -3.58
N GLU A 107 -4.14 7.30 -3.94
CA GLU A 107 -2.94 6.95 -4.70
C GLU A 107 -2.95 7.57 -6.11
N LEU A 108 -4.11 7.57 -6.80
CA LEU A 108 -4.26 8.22 -8.11
C LEU A 108 -3.96 9.72 -8.04
N GLN A 109 -4.54 10.40 -7.05
CA GLN A 109 -4.31 11.82 -6.79
C GLN A 109 -2.82 12.08 -6.52
N THR A 110 -2.22 11.36 -5.57
CA THR A 110 -0.81 11.51 -5.21
C THR A 110 0.11 11.35 -6.42
N VAL A 111 -0.10 10.33 -7.27
CA VAL A 111 0.72 10.13 -8.47
C VAL A 111 0.64 11.33 -9.41
N ARG A 112 -0.54 11.93 -9.61
CA ARG A 112 -0.70 13.12 -10.45
C ARG A 112 -0.11 14.38 -9.82
N GLU A 113 -0.27 14.57 -8.51
CA GLU A 113 0.31 15.70 -7.75
C GLU A 113 1.83 15.68 -7.78
N LEU A 114 2.45 14.49 -7.78
CA LEU A 114 3.89 14.30 -7.95
C LEU A 114 4.38 14.52 -9.39
N GLY A 115 3.48 14.90 -10.31
CA GLY A 115 3.83 15.33 -11.66
C GLY A 115 3.86 14.22 -12.71
N PHE A 116 3.47 12.99 -12.39
CA PHE A 116 3.42 11.91 -13.38
C PHE A 116 2.38 12.20 -14.47
N LYS A 117 2.85 12.28 -15.72
CA LYS A 117 2.01 12.56 -16.91
C LYS A 117 1.74 11.34 -17.79
N GLY A 118 2.34 10.19 -17.46
CA GLY A 118 2.16 8.95 -18.21
C GLY A 118 0.79 8.31 -18.01
N ARG A 119 0.68 7.06 -18.49
CA ARG A 119 -0.52 6.23 -18.37
C ARG A 119 -0.76 5.89 -16.90
N LEU A 120 -1.92 6.26 -16.36
CA LEU A 120 -2.29 5.96 -14.98
C LEU A 120 -3.48 5.00 -14.97
N MET A 121 -3.34 3.86 -14.32
CA MET A 121 -4.32 2.78 -14.34
C MET A 121 -4.77 2.40 -12.93
N ARG A 122 -6.03 2.00 -12.81
CA ARG A 122 -6.49 1.25 -11.63
C ARG A 122 -6.35 -0.24 -11.88
N VAL A 123 -5.82 -0.98 -10.90
CA VAL A 123 -5.57 -2.44 -11.03
C VAL A 123 -6.58 -3.33 -10.29
N ARG A 124 -7.74 -2.76 -9.94
CA ARG A 124 -8.91 -3.45 -9.38
C ARG A 124 -10.18 -2.78 -9.88
N ASN A 125 -11.30 -3.49 -9.80
CA ASN A 125 -12.61 -2.86 -9.98
C ASN A 125 -12.82 -1.77 -8.90
N ALA A 126 -13.61 -0.76 -9.24
CA ALA A 126 -13.90 0.38 -8.37
C ALA A 126 -15.40 0.62 -8.26
N THR A 127 -15.79 1.21 -7.15
CA THR A 127 -17.18 1.66 -6.95
C THR A 127 -17.48 2.86 -7.86
N GLU A 128 -18.77 3.13 -8.08
CA GLU A 128 -19.20 4.28 -8.88
C GLU A 128 -18.69 5.61 -8.32
N ALA A 129 -18.69 5.78 -6.99
CA ALA A 129 -18.16 6.98 -6.33
C ALA A 129 -16.65 7.15 -6.57
N GLU A 130 -15.89 6.05 -6.49
CA GLU A 130 -14.46 6.07 -6.79
C GLU A 130 -14.19 6.45 -8.24
N MET A 131 -14.86 5.79 -9.20
CA MET A 131 -14.70 6.07 -10.63
C MET A 131 -15.08 7.52 -10.98
N ARG A 132 -16.16 8.04 -10.37
CA ARG A 132 -16.66 9.41 -10.61
C ARG A 132 -15.64 10.47 -10.24
N GLN A 133 -14.96 10.31 -9.10
CA GLN A 133 -13.91 11.23 -8.65
C GLN A 133 -12.62 11.01 -9.45
N ALA A 134 -12.30 9.77 -9.82
CA ALA A 134 -11.04 9.44 -10.49
C ALA A 134 -10.90 9.99 -11.92
N THR A 135 -11.97 10.52 -12.50
CA THR A 135 -11.93 11.21 -13.80
C THR A 135 -11.15 12.52 -13.76
N ASP A 136 -10.93 13.09 -12.58
CA ASP A 136 -10.09 14.29 -12.38
C ASP A 136 -8.60 13.97 -12.52
N TYR A 137 -8.24 12.69 -12.42
CA TYR A 137 -6.86 12.21 -12.47
C TYR A 137 -6.50 11.56 -13.81
N ASP A 138 -7.38 11.63 -14.82
CA ASP A 138 -7.20 10.99 -16.12
C ASP A 138 -6.81 9.50 -15.99
N THR A 139 -7.64 8.77 -15.23
CA THR A 139 -7.43 7.36 -14.88
C THR A 139 -8.00 6.45 -15.96
N GLU A 140 -7.24 5.41 -16.33
CA GLU A 140 -7.78 4.29 -17.09
C GLU A 140 -8.33 3.23 -16.11
N GLU A 141 -9.65 3.06 -16.11
CA GLU A 141 -10.35 2.17 -15.17
C GLU A 141 -10.30 0.70 -15.60
N LEU A 142 -10.52 -0.22 -14.65
CA LEU A 142 -10.61 -1.66 -14.90
C LEU A 142 -12.06 -2.12 -14.89
N ILE A 143 -12.51 -2.75 -15.98
CA ILE A 143 -13.90 -3.17 -16.16
C ILE A 143 -14.00 -4.69 -16.36
N GLY A 144 -14.90 -5.33 -15.61
CA GLY A 144 -15.11 -6.78 -15.66
C GLY A 144 -16.55 -7.24 -15.83
N ASN A 145 -17.49 -6.31 -15.99
CA ASN A 145 -18.89 -6.63 -16.33
C ASN A 145 -19.59 -5.40 -16.93
N LEU A 146 -20.72 -5.65 -17.58
CA LEU A 146 -21.52 -4.67 -18.31
C LEU A 146 -22.22 -3.68 -17.40
N GLU A 147 -22.65 -4.07 -16.20
CA GLU A 147 -23.32 -3.14 -15.29
C GLU A 147 -22.37 -2.03 -14.85
N MET A 148 -21.16 -2.39 -14.45
CA MET A 148 -20.11 -1.43 -14.08
C MET A 148 -19.69 -0.58 -15.29
N ALA A 149 -19.60 -1.17 -16.48
CA ALA A 149 -19.33 -0.42 -17.71
C ALA A 149 -20.41 0.63 -17.99
N LYS A 150 -21.70 0.28 -17.85
CA LYS A 150 -22.82 1.22 -18.01
C LYS A 150 -22.77 2.36 -17.00
N ARG A 151 -22.39 2.08 -15.75
CA ARG A 151 -22.20 3.12 -14.72
C ARG A 151 -21.06 4.07 -15.08
N LEU A 152 -19.93 3.54 -15.57
CA LEU A 152 -18.81 4.36 -16.03
C LEU A 152 -19.19 5.19 -17.26
N ASP A 153 -19.93 4.62 -18.21
CA ASP A 153 -20.43 5.34 -19.40
C ASP A 153 -21.37 6.49 -19.00
N ALA A 154 -22.26 6.28 -18.02
CA ALA A 154 -23.13 7.32 -17.49
C ALA A 154 -22.34 8.45 -16.80
N ILE A 155 -21.28 8.12 -16.04
CA ILE A 155 -20.36 9.12 -15.48
C ILE A 155 -19.70 9.92 -16.60
N ALA A 156 -19.18 9.23 -17.62
CA ALA A 156 -18.50 9.83 -18.75
C ALA A 156 -19.42 10.81 -19.51
N ALA A 157 -20.67 10.38 -19.78
CA ALA A 157 -21.71 11.20 -20.40
C ALA A 157 -22.03 12.45 -19.57
N GLN A 158 -22.24 12.31 -18.25
CA GLN A 158 -22.54 13.42 -17.34
C GLN A 158 -21.42 14.46 -17.29
N GLN A 159 -20.17 14.03 -17.48
CA GLN A 159 -19.00 14.90 -17.46
C GLN A 159 -18.54 15.37 -18.85
N GLY A 160 -19.21 14.93 -19.92
CA GLY A 160 -18.82 15.25 -21.30
C GLY A 160 -17.42 14.73 -21.67
N LYS A 161 -17.00 13.60 -21.10
CA LYS A 161 -15.67 12.99 -21.33
C LYS A 161 -15.81 11.67 -22.09
N THR A 162 -14.76 11.29 -22.81
CA THR A 162 -14.54 9.89 -23.22
C THR A 162 -13.58 9.26 -22.24
N LEU A 163 -14.03 8.28 -21.46
CA LEU A 163 -13.20 7.61 -20.47
C LEU A 163 -12.54 6.37 -21.07
N ARG A 164 -11.29 6.14 -20.67
CA ARG A 164 -10.50 4.98 -21.11
C ARG A 164 -10.64 3.86 -20.09
N PHE A 165 -10.70 2.62 -20.58
CA PHE A 165 -10.77 1.46 -19.70
C PHE A 165 -10.01 0.26 -20.26
N HIS A 166 -9.74 -0.67 -19.34
CA HIS A 166 -9.19 -1.98 -19.61
C HIS A 166 -10.25 -3.04 -19.35
N LEU A 167 -10.51 -3.89 -20.34
CA LEU A 167 -11.38 -5.04 -20.15
C LEU A 167 -10.59 -6.14 -19.44
N ALA A 168 -10.98 -6.45 -18.21
CA ALA A 168 -10.46 -7.60 -17.47
C ALA A 168 -11.17 -8.88 -17.92
N LEU A 169 -10.40 -9.89 -18.29
CA LEU A 169 -10.87 -11.24 -18.62
C LEU A 169 -10.51 -12.20 -17.50
N ASN A 170 -11.37 -13.19 -17.27
CA ASN A 170 -11.12 -14.30 -16.35
C ASN A 170 -10.24 -15.41 -16.95
N SER A 171 -9.44 -15.13 -17.98
CA SER A 171 -8.61 -16.13 -18.66
C SER A 171 -7.64 -16.88 -17.72
N GLY A 172 -7.12 -16.20 -16.71
CA GLY A 172 -6.30 -16.83 -15.66
C GLY A 172 -7.10 -17.56 -14.58
N GLY A 173 -8.42 -17.41 -14.52
CA GLY A 173 -9.27 -18.09 -13.54
C GLY A 173 -9.34 -17.45 -12.14
N MET A 174 -8.78 -16.24 -11.97
CA MET A 174 -8.81 -15.51 -10.68
C MET A 174 -10.22 -15.28 -10.12
N SER A 175 -11.24 -15.20 -10.97
CA SER A 175 -12.65 -15.02 -10.61
C SER A 175 -12.89 -13.84 -9.66
N ARG A 176 -12.17 -12.74 -9.93
CA ARG A 176 -12.08 -11.55 -9.07
C ARG A 176 -12.53 -10.26 -9.75
N ASN A 177 -11.80 -9.85 -10.77
CA ASN A 177 -12.06 -8.60 -11.49
C ASN A 177 -12.58 -8.82 -12.92
N GLY A 178 -12.40 -10.03 -13.47
CA GLY A 178 -12.52 -10.27 -14.90
C GLY A 178 -13.87 -10.87 -15.31
N LEU A 179 -14.31 -10.49 -16.51
CA LEU A 179 -15.44 -11.08 -17.22
C LEU A 179 -15.07 -12.50 -17.67
N GLU A 180 -15.95 -13.47 -17.43
CA GLU A 180 -15.82 -14.80 -18.01
C GLU A 180 -16.22 -14.77 -19.48
N VAL A 181 -15.34 -15.22 -20.36
CA VAL A 181 -15.53 -15.19 -21.82
C VAL A 181 -15.31 -16.56 -22.47
N SER A 182 -15.23 -17.64 -21.67
CA SER A 182 -15.28 -19.01 -22.19
C SER A 182 -16.62 -19.34 -22.86
N GLU A 183 -17.69 -18.64 -22.49
CA GLU A 183 -19.04 -18.85 -22.99
C GLU A 183 -19.50 -17.72 -23.92
N ALA A 184 -20.43 -18.02 -24.83
CA ALA A 184 -20.98 -17.04 -25.78
C ALA A 184 -21.65 -15.84 -25.10
N ALA A 185 -22.23 -16.04 -23.90
CA ALA A 185 -22.80 -14.96 -23.10
C ALA A 185 -21.75 -13.91 -22.72
N GLY A 186 -20.57 -14.35 -22.30
CA GLY A 186 -19.45 -13.49 -21.95
C GLY A 186 -18.92 -12.69 -23.14
N LEU A 187 -18.80 -13.32 -24.31
CA LEU A 187 -18.41 -12.62 -25.54
C LEU A 187 -19.47 -11.59 -25.97
N THR A 188 -20.75 -11.91 -25.79
CA THR A 188 -21.86 -10.97 -26.04
C THR A 188 -21.79 -9.78 -25.09
N GLU A 189 -21.45 -10.03 -23.83
CA GLU A 189 -21.26 -8.98 -22.83
C GLU A 189 -20.06 -8.09 -23.16
N ALA A 190 -18.92 -8.67 -23.56
CA ALA A 190 -17.75 -7.93 -24.02
C ALA A 190 -18.08 -7.03 -25.24
N LYS A 191 -18.87 -7.54 -26.19
CA LYS A 191 -19.38 -6.75 -27.32
C LYS A 191 -20.24 -5.58 -26.85
N ALA A 192 -21.16 -5.81 -25.93
CA ALA A 192 -22.01 -4.75 -25.38
C ALA A 192 -21.20 -3.69 -24.64
N ILE A 193 -20.17 -4.08 -23.87
CA ILE A 193 -19.24 -3.16 -23.20
C ILE A 193 -18.51 -2.29 -24.22
N SER A 194 -18.00 -2.88 -25.30
CA SER A 194 -17.24 -2.16 -26.33
C SER A 194 -18.06 -1.14 -27.13
N ALA A 195 -19.39 -1.29 -27.14
CA ALA A 195 -20.31 -0.44 -27.89
C ALA A 195 -20.79 0.79 -27.08
N LEU A 196 -20.36 0.95 -25.84
CA LEU A 196 -20.74 2.08 -24.99
C LEU A 196 -20.10 3.37 -25.52
N PRO A 197 -20.90 4.42 -25.84
CA PRO A 197 -20.45 5.52 -26.70
C PRO A 197 -19.46 6.47 -26.03
N HIS A 198 -19.39 6.52 -24.70
CA HIS A 198 -18.48 7.40 -23.97
C HIS A 198 -17.26 6.65 -23.41
N LEU A 199 -17.10 5.38 -23.74
CA LEU A 199 -15.98 4.56 -23.29
C LEU A 199 -15.07 4.15 -24.44
N LYS A 200 -13.77 4.15 -24.17
CA LYS A 200 -12.75 3.65 -25.09
C LYS A 200 -11.97 2.50 -24.45
N MET A 201 -12.09 1.31 -25.03
CA MET A 201 -11.27 0.18 -24.64
C MET A 201 -9.83 0.40 -25.12
N VAL A 202 -8.89 0.54 -24.20
CA VAL A 202 -7.46 0.78 -24.50
C VAL A 202 -6.56 -0.36 -24.03
N GLY A 203 -7.14 -1.37 -23.39
CA GLY A 203 -6.43 -2.58 -23.02
C GLY A 203 -7.35 -3.74 -22.74
N ILE A 204 -6.81 -4.95 -22.90
CA ILE A 204 -7.43 -6.21 -22.50
C ILE A 204 -6.42 -6.93 -21.63
N MET A 205 -6.88 -7.43 -20.48
CA MET A 205 -5.98 -7.94 -19.47
C MET A 205 -6.51 -9.18 -18.78
N SER A 206 -5.61 -9.93 -18.18
CA SER A 206 -5.94 -10.95 -17.18
C SER A 206 -4.86 -10.97 -16.09
N HIS A 207 -4.95 -11.90 -15.16
CA HIS A 207 -4.00 -12.04 -14.07
C HIS A 207 -3.86 -13.50 -13.65
N TYR A 208 -2.62 -13.93 -13.41
CA TYR A 208 -2.32 -15.30 -13.02
C TYR A 208 -2.62 -15.54 -11.54
N PRO A 209 -3.31 -16.63 -11.19
CA PRO A 209 -3.58 -17.01 -9.79
C PRO A 209 -2.41 -17.73 -9.13
N GLU A 210 -1.53 -18.36 -9.92
CA GLU A 210 -0.47 -19.24 -9.45
C GLU A 210 0.90 -18.73 -9.91
N GLU A 211 1.86 -18.69 -8.99
CA GLU A 211 3.27 -18.43 -9.29
C GLU A 211 3.99 -19.74 -9.66
N ASP A 212 3.45 -20.42 -10.67
CA ASP A 212 4.02 -21.62 -11.29
C ASP A 212 4.16 -21.41 -12.80
N ALA A 213 5.35 -21.69 -13.35
CA ALA A 213 5.65 -21.35 -14.74
C ALA A 213 4.86 -22.20 -15.75
N ALA A 214 4.42 -23.41 -15.40
CA ALA A 214 3.60 -24.25 -16.28
C ALA A 214 2.13 -23.77 -16.26
N ALA A 215 1.58 -23.46 -15.09
CA ALA A 215 0.26 -22.87 -14.92
C ALA A 215 0.16 -21.53 -15.66
N VAL A 216 1.14 -20.64 -15.50
CA VAL A 216 1.23 -19.35 -16.20
C VAL A 216 1.18 -19.55 -17.73
N ARG A 217 1.92 -20.52 -18.28
CA ARG A 217 1.89 -20.80 -19.73
C ARG A 217 0.54 -21.31 -20.21
N LYS A 218 -0.12 -22.17 -19.44
CA LYS A 218 -1.48 -22.66 -19.74
C LYS A 218 -2.47 -21.51 -19.80
N ASP A 219 -2.44 -20.62 -18.81
CA ASP A 219 -3.35 -19.48 -18.74
C ASP A 219 -3.02 -18.40 -19.78
N LEU A 220 -1.74 -18.22 -20.12
CA LEU A 220 -1.33 -17.37 -21.23
C LEU A 220 -1.93 -17.85 -22.56
N ALA A 221 -1.87 -19.16 -22.84
CA ALA A 221 -2.44 -19.72 -24.06
C ALA A 221 -3.95 -19.45 -24.13
N ARG A 222 -4.67 -19.65 -23.02
CA ARG A 222 -6.10 -19.34 -22.90
C ARG A 222 -6.38 -17.86 -23.13
N PHE A 223 -5.60 -16.98 -22.51
CA PHE A 223 -5.74 -15.54 -22.67
C PHE A 223 -5.53 -15.09 -24.12
N LYS A 224 -4.53 -15.64 -24.83
CA LYS A 224 -4.29 -15.30 -26.24
C LYS A 224 -5.50 -15.64 -27.12
N VAL A 225 -6.12 -16.80 -26.91
CA VAL A 225 -7.34 -17.20 -27.64
C VAL A 225 -8.51 -16.27 -27.29
N GLN A 226 -8.79 -16.08 -26.00
CA GLN A 226 -9.95 -15.31 -25.55
C GLN A 226 -9.85 -13.82 -25.88
N SER A 227 -8.66 -13.22 -25.74
CA SER A 227 -8.43 -11.83 -26.14
C SER A 227 -8.60 -11.63 -27.65
N GLN A 228 -8.18 -12.59 -28.47
CA GLN A 228 -8.43 -12.55 -29.91
C GLN A 228 -9.94 -12.64 -30.22
N GLN A 229 -10.67 -13.56 -29.59
CA GLN A 229 -12.13 -13.66 -29.76
C GLN A 229 -12.86 -12.36 -29.37
N VAL A 230 -12.41 -11.69 -28.31
CA VAL A 230 -12.93 -10.37 -27.92
C VAL A 230 -12.63 -9.33 -29.00
N LEU A 231 -11.41 -9.28 -29.55
CA LEU A 231 -11.10 -8.35 -30.64
C LEU A 231 -11.97 -8.62 -31.88
N ASP A 232 -12.15 -9.89 -32.24
CA ASP A 232 -12.94 -10.29 -33.40
C ASP A 232 -14.41 -9.90 -33.28
N ILE A 233 -15.03 -10.14 -32.11
CA ILE A 233 -16.47 -9.86 -31.91
C ILE A 233 -16.78 -8.38 -31.72
N THR A 234 -15.81 -7.61 -31.21
CA THR A 234 -15.93 -6.16 -31.00
C THR A 234 -15.54 -5.35 -32.26
N GLY A 235 -14.74 -5.94 -33.15
CA GLY A 235 -14.18 -5.26 -34.33
C GLY A 235 -13.09 -4.26 -33.99
N ILE A 236 -12.59 -4.25 -32.75
CA ILE A 236 -11.50 -3.35 -32.33
C ILE A 236 -10.18 -3.85 -32.93
N LYS A 237 -9.40 -2.92 -33.50
CA LYS A 237 -8.10 -3.26 -34.08
C LYS A 237 -7.10 -3.61 -32.97
N ARG A 238 -6.35 -4.69 -33.18
CA ARG A 238 -5.28 -5.13 -32.27
C ARG A 238 -4.25 -4.03 -31.95
N SER A 239 -3.99 -3.11 -32.88
CA SER A 239 -3.06 -1.98 -32.73
C SER A 239 -3.51 -0.93 -31.70
N ASP A 240 -4.80 -0.89 -31.39
CA ASP A 240 -5.40 0.17 -30.58
C ASP A 240 -5.57 -0.26 -29.10
N VAL A 241 -5.17 -1.49 -28.78
CA VAL A 241 -5.39 -2.14 -27.49
C VAL A 241 -4.07 -2.70 -26.96
N THR A 242 -3.74 -2.38 -25.71
CA THR A 242 -2.63 -3.02 -24.99
C THR A 242 -3.08 -4.35 -24.38
N LEU A 243 -2.44 -5.45 -24.75
CA LEU A 243 -2.60 -6.75 -24.09
C LEU A 243 -1.58 -6.89 -22.97
N HIS A 244 -2.04 -7.20 -21.75
CA HIS A 244 -1.15 -7.37 -20.60
C HIS A 244 -1.65 -8.35 -19.55
N VAL A 245 -0.78 -9.26 -19.11
CA VAL A 245 -1.12 -10.33 -18.16
C VAL A 245 -0.08 -10.54 -17.07
N ALA A 246 1.21 -10.40 -17.41
CA ALA A 246 2.32 -10.72 -16.53
C ALA A 246 2.36 -9.85 -15.27
N ASN A 247 2.42 -10.52 -14.11
CA ASN A 247 2.83 -9.94 -12.83
C ASN A 247 4.37 -10.05 -12.70
N THR A 248 4.93 -9.73 -11.52
CA THR A 248 6.36 -9.90 -11.24
C THR A 248 6.86 -11.32 -11.59
N PHE A 249 6.24 -12.36 -11.03
CA PHE A 249 6.67 -13.74 -11.27
C PHE A 249 6.70 -14.09 -12.75
N ALA A 250 5.58 -13.92 -13.46
CA ALA A 250 5.47 -14.27 -14.87
C ALA A 250 6.43 -13.46 -15.76
N THR A 251 6.70 -12.20 -15.39
CA THR A 251 7.67 -11.36 -16.10
C THR A 251 9.08 -11.96 -16.01
N LEU A 252 9.46 -12.51 -14.85
CA LEU A 252 10.79 -13.07 -14.64
C LEU A 252 10.93 -14.52 -15.13
N THR A 253 9.86 -15.32 -15.13
CA THR A 253 9.93 -16.77 -15.37
C THR A 253 9.33 -17.23 -16.70
N VAL A 254 8.47 -16.42 -17.33
CA VAL A 254 7.76 -16.77 -18.58
C VAL A 254 7.80 -15.58 -19.55
N PRO A 255 8.92 -15.33 -20.25
CA PRO A 255 9.09 -14.16 -21.13
C PRO A 255 8.04 -14.02 -22.25
N GLU A 256 7.48 -15.12 -22.73
CA GLU A 256 6.40 -15.12 -23.72
C GLU A 256 5.08 -14.53 -23.20
N SER A 257 4.97 -14.28 -21.88
CA SER A 257 3.82 -13.63 -21.22
C SER A 257 3.89 -12.10 -21.21
N TRP A 258 4.99 -11.50 -21.67
CA TRP A 258 5.20 -10.05 -21.60
C TRP A 258 4.18 -9.25 -22.41
N LEU A 259 3.80 -9.77 -23.58
CA LEU A 259 2.87 -9.10 -24.50
C LEU A 259 3.26 -7.62 -24.71
N ASP A 260 2.29 -6.70 -24.73
CA ASP A 260 2.56 -5.28 -24.98
C ASP A 260 3.03 -4.54 -23.73
N MET A 261 2.66 -5.03 -22.54
CA MET A 261 2.98 -4.40 -21.27
C MET A 261 3.02 -5.41 -20.12
N VAL A 262 4.01 -5.29 -19.24
CA VAL A 262 4.11 -6.04 -17.98
C VAL A 262 3.64 -5.19 -16.80
N ARG A 263 3.09 -5.84 -15.76
CA ARG A 263 2.58 -5.19 -14.54
C ARG A 263 3.32 -5.72 -13.32
N VAL A 264 4.47 -5.15 -13.01
CA VAL A 264 5.32 -5.62 -11.91
C VAL A 264 5.19 -4.73 -10.68
N GLY A 265 5.24 -5.34 -9.49
CA GLY A 265 5.13 -4.63 -8.22
C GLY A 265 6.28 -5.04 -7.30
N GLY A 266 6.19 -6.25 -6.73
CA GLY A 266 7.17 -6.78 -5.78
C GLY A 266 8.64 -6.69 -6.23
N VAL A 267 8.91 -6.74 -7.55
CA VAL A 267 10.27 -6.65 -8.10
C VAL A 267 11.00 -5.36 -7.71
N PHE A 268 10.28 -4.24 -7.59
CA PHE A 268 10.88 -2.96 -7.22
C PHE A 268 11.40 -2.96 -5.77
N TYR A 269 10.86 -3.83 -4.94
CA TYR A 269 11.12 -3.89 -3.50
C TYR A 269 11.97 -5.11 -3.11
N GLY A 270 12.48 -5.85 -4.10
CA GLY A 270 13.17 -7.13 -3.87
C GLY A 270 12.25 -8.21 -3.30
N ASP A 271 10.94 -8.11 -3.55
CA ASP A 271 9.92 -9.00 -3.01
C ASP A 271 9.36 -9.91 -4.12
N THR A 272 10.09 -10.99 -4.40
CA THR A 272 9.67 -12.02 -5.35
C THR A 272 10.34 -13.35 -5.05
N ILE A 273 9.61 -14.44 -5.25
CA ILE A 273 10.16 -15.81 -5.13
C ILE A 273 10.96 -16.23 -6.38
N ALA A 274 10.81 -15.52 -7.50
CA ALA A 274 11.38 -15.91 -8.78
C ALA A 274 12.88 -15.59 -8.90
N SER A 275 13.42 -14.75 -8.01
CA SER A 275 14.76 -14.18 -8.16
C SER A 275 15.26 -13.56 -6.86
N ASN A 276 16.53 -13.84 -6.51
CA ASN A 276 17.23 -13.20 -5.38
C ASN A 276 18.11 -12.03 -5.83
N ASP A 277 17.94 -11.62 -7.07
CA ASP A 277 18.83 -10.73 -7.82
C ASP A 277 18.39 -9.26 -7.74
N TYR A 278 17.28 -9.02 -7.03
CA TYR A 278 16.67 -7.72 -6.75
C TYR A 278 16.83 -7.40 -5.26
N ASN A 279 17.20 -6.16 -4.97
CA ASN A 279 17.58 -5.73 -3.63
C ASN A 279 16.35 -5.42 -2.78
N ARG A 280 16.37 -5.83 -1.50
CA ARG A 280 15.38 -5.36 -0.53
C ARG A 280 15.53 -3.85 -0.33
N VAL A 281 14.40 -3.15 -0.29
CA VAL A 281 14.36 -1.68 -0.20
C VAL A 281 14.09 -1.18 1.22
N MET A 282 13.34 -1.95 2.02
CA MET A 282 12.90 -1.55 3.36
C MET A 282 13.81 -2.11 4.45
N THR A 283 14.10 -1.31 5.47
CA THR A 283 14.65 -1.75 6.77
C THR A 283 13.79 -1.19 7.90
N PHE A 284 13.31 -2.04 8.82
CA PHE A 284 12.47 -1.61 9.94
C PHE A 284 13.30 -1.44 11.22
N LYS A 285 13.29 -0.23 11.79
CA LYS A 285 14.18 0.16 12.88
C LYS A 285 13.48 0.86 14.03
N SER A 286 14.07 0.73 15.22
CA SER A 286 13.78 1.52 16.43
C SER A 286 15.06 1.72 17.24
N SER A 287 14.94 2.10 18.51
CA SER A 287 16.05 2.26 19.44
C SER A 287 15.68 1.73 20.82
N ILE A 288 16.70 1.36 21.61
CA ILE A 288 16.50 0.94 23.00
C ILE A 288 16.05 2.13 23.84
N ALA A 289 14.88 2.04 24.47
CA ALA A 289 14.40 3.07 25.39
C ALA A 289 15.04 2.94 26.78
N ALA A 290 15.15 1.71 27.28
CA ALA A 290 15.74 1.42 28.58
C ALA A 290 16.31 0.01 28.66
N LEU A 291 17.29 -0.16 29.55
CA LEU A 291 17.82 -1.46 29.95
C LEU A 291 17.44 -1.71 31.40
N ASN A 292 16.87 -2.89 31.67
CA ASN A 292 16.38 -3.24 32.99
C ASN A 292 16.95 -4.59 33.44
N HIS A 293 17.35 -4.66 34.70
CA HIS A 293 17.84 -5.89 35.32
C HIS A 293 16.69 -6.60 36.04
N TYR A 294 16.49 -7.87 35.74
CA TYR A 294 15.46 -8.69 36.38
C TYR A 294 16.05 -10.01 36.88
N PRO A 295 15.70 -10.45 38.10
CA PRO A 295 16.24 -11.68 38.66
C PRO A 295 15.62 -12.92 37.99
N LYS A 296 16.34 -14.04 38.07
CA LYS A 296 15.83 -15.37 37.72
C LYS A 296 14.46 -15.63 38.37
N GLY A 297 13.53 -16.21 37.62
CA GLY A 297 12.18 -16.53 38.08
C GLY A 297 11.15 -15.43 37.84
N ASN A 298 11.57 -14.19 37.54
CA ASN A 298 10.64 -13.17 37.06
C ASN A 298 10.01 -13.59 35.73
N THR A 299 8.81 -13.05 35.47
CA THR A 299 8.05 -13.30 34.25
C THR A 299 7.96 -12.05 33.39
N VAL A 300 7.91 -12.18 32.05
CA VAL A 300 7.92 -11.05 31.11
C VAL A 300 6.60 -10.92 30.36
N GLY A 301 6.05 -9.71 30.32
CA GLY A 301 4.86 -9.35 29.53
C GLY A 301 3.52 -9.84 30.11
N TYR A 302 2.45 -9.57 29.36
CA TYR A 302 1.10 -10.00 29.71
C TYR A 302 0.98 -11.52 29.82
N ASP A 303 0.14 -11.98 30.75
CA ASP A 303 -0.12 -13.40 31.05
C ASP A 303 1.13 -14.21 31.42
N ARG A 304 2.25 -13.53 31.71
CA ARG A 304 3.48 -14.13 32.21
C ARG A 304 3.98 -15.27 31.32
N THR A 305 3.87 -15.13 30.00
CA THR A 305 4.14 -16.22 29.03
C THR A 305 5.62 -16.56 28.84
N TYR A 306 6.52 -15.85 29.52
CA TYR A 306 7.94 -16.14 29.51
C TYR A 306 8.49 -15.99 30.93
N THR A 307 9.18 -17.01 31.42
CA THR A 307 9.85 -17.00 32.73
C THR A 307 11.36 -16.98 32.55
N LEU A 308 12.02 -16.01 33.15
CA LEU A 308 13.48 -15.85 33.11
C LEU A 308 14.15 -17.04 33.81
N LYS A 309 15.07 -17.70 33.11
CA LYS A 309 15.80 -18.89 33.60
C LYS A 309 17.12 -18.54 34.30
N ARG A 310 17.54 -17.27 34.22
CA ARG A 310 18.72 -16.67 34.82
C ARG A 310 18.43 -15.21 35.17
N ASP A 311 19.32 -14.59 35.93
CA ASP A 311 19.33 -13.13 36.04
C ASP A 311 19.60 -12.57 34.65
N SER A 312 18.76 -11.63 34.21
CA SER A 312 18.72 -11.16 32.84
C SER A 312 18.76 -9.64 32.75
N VAL A 313 19.33 -9.16 31.66
CA VAL A 313 19.21 -7.76 31.22
C VAL A 313 18.25 -7.74 30.04
N LEU A 314 17.14 -7.03 30.19
CA LEU A 314 16.13 -6.91 29.14
C LEU A 314 16.11 -5.49 28.58
N ALA A 315 16.15 -5.39 27.25
CA ALA A 315 15.95 -4.15 26.52
C ALA A 315 14.45 -3.90 26.31
N ASN A 316 14.00 -2.70 26.69
CA ASN A 316 12.68 -2.16 26.40
C ASN A 316 12.75 -1.37 25.10
N ILE A 317 12.01 -1.80 24.08
CA ILE A 317 11.96 -1.15 22.77
C ILE A 317 10.56 -0.56 22.56
N PRO A 318 10.41 0.72 22.17
CA PRO A 318 9.13 1.40 22.03
C PRO A 318 8.44 1.04 20.69
N VAL A 319 8.31 -0.25 20.41
CA VAL A 319 7.60 -0.83 19.27
C VAL A 319 6.67 -1.90 19.80
N GLY A 320 5.43 -1.91 19.35
CA GLY A 320 4.47 -2.95 19.66
C GLY A 320 3.54 -3.26 18.49
N TYR A 321 2.43 -3.91 18.80
CA TYR A 321 1.49 -4.34 17.76
C TYR A 321 0.73 -3.18 17.11
N ALA A 322 0.67 -2.00 17.75
CA ALA A 322 0.11 -0.79 17.12
C ALA A 322 1.02 -0.23 16.03
N ASP A 323 2.32 -0.52 16.10
CA ASP A 323 3.34 -0.19 15.10
C ASP A 323 3.48 -1.32 14.04
N GLY A 324 2.53 -2.26 14.02
CA GLY A 324 2.54 -3.39 13.09
C GLY A 324 3.48 -4.54 13.47
N TYR A 325 4.23 -4.47 14.57
CA TYR A 325 4.96 -5.62 15.11
C TYR A 325 3.99 -6.54 15.85
N ARG A 326 3.24 -7.33 15.08
CA ARG A 326 2.06 -8.09 15.52
C ARG A 326 2.35 -9.02 16.70
N ARG A 327 1.30 -9.34 17.48
CA ARG A 327 1.39 -10.29 18.59
C ARG A 327 1.86 -11.69 18.22
N VAL A 328 1.81 -12.05 16.94
CA VAL A 328 2.34 -13.32 16.42
C VAL A 328 3.85 -13.47 16.68
N PHE A 329 4.60 -12.37 16.82
CA PHE A 329 6.03 -12.38 17.17
C PHE A 329 6.31 -12.66 18.66
N SER A 330 5.27 -12.83 19.50
CA SER A 330 5.44 -13.09 20.94
C SER A 330 6.21 -14.40 21.16
N ASN A 331 7.32 -14.34 21.91
CA ASN A 331 8.22 -15.48 22.16
C ASN A 331 8.79 -16.17 20.90
N ALA A 332 8.66 -15.56 19.71
CA ALA A 332 9.05 -16.16 18.43
C ALA A 332 9.97 -15.25 17.61
N GLY A 333 9.75 -13.94 17.68
CA GLY A 333 10.52 -12.95 16.93
C GLY A 333 11.95 -12.80 17.43
N HIS A 334 12.81 -12.35 16.52
CA HIS A 334 14.15 -11.86 16.84
C HIS A 334 14.30 -10.43 16.33
N VAL A 335 15.25 -9.71 16.94
CA VAL A 335 15.74 -8.42 16.45
C VAL A 335 17.27 -8.42 16.40
N LEU A 336 17.85 -7.43 15.73
CA LEU A 336 19.31 -7.22 15.73
C LEU A 336 19.67 -6.02 16.60
N ILE A 337 20.63 -6.21 17.49
CA ILE A 337 21.22 -5.17 18.34
C ILE A 337 22.75 -5.38 18.32
N GLN A 338 23.50 -4.33 17.96
CA GLN A 338 24.96 -4.39 17.76
C GLN A 338 25.41 -5.52 16.82
N GLY A 339 24.62 -5.80 15.77
CA GLY A 339 24.88 -6.85 14.79
C GLY A 339 24.69 -8.28 15.32
N GLN A 340 24.08 -8.42 16.51
CA GLN A 340 23.77 -9.72 17.11
C GLN A 340 22.27 -9.96 17.13
N ARG A 341 21.88 -11.18 16.79
CA ARG A 341 20.49 -11.65 16.84
C ARG A 341 20.10 -11.94 18.28
N VAL A 342 19.05 -11.28 18.76
CA VAL A 342 18.54 -11.42 20.13
C VAL A 342 17.04 -11.70 20.13
N PRO A 343 16.54 -12.55 21.05
CA PRO A 343 15.15 -13.00 21.03
C PRO A 343 14.19 -12.01 21.70
N VAL A 344 12.99 -11.91 21.14
CA VAL A 344 11.83 -11.28 21.78
C VAL A 344 11.29 -12.20 22.87
N VAL A 345 11.08 -11.67 24.07
CA VAL A 345 10.60 -12.43 25.24
C VAL A 345 9.30 -11.84 25.80
N GLY A 346 8.35 -12.70 26.09
CA GLY A 346 7.00 -12.34 26.53
C GLY A 346 6.06 -11.96 25.38
N LYS A 347 4.81 -11.66 25.72
CA LYS A 347 3.81 -11.15 24.75
C LYS A 347 4.15 -9.74 24.30
N THR A 348 4.13 -9.50 22.99
CA THR A 348 4.21 -8.14 22.44
C THR A 348 3.05 -7.29 22.96
N SER A 349 3.39 -6.14 23.55
CA SER A 349 2.42 -5.16 24.06
C SER A 349 2.03 -4.18 22.96
N MET A 350 1.10 -3.26 23.26
CA MET A 350 0.58 -2.32 22.25
C MET A 350 1.68 -1.47 21.63
N ASN A 351 2.59 -0.96 22.46
CA ASN A 351 3.63 0.00 22.06
C ASN A 351 5.02 -0.39 22.56
N THR A 352 5.19 -1.63 23.03
CA THR A 352 6.46 -2.06 23.65
C THR A 352 6.70 -3.55 23.45
N VAL A 353 7.95 -3.88 23.16
CA VAL A 353 8.47 -5.24 23.07
C VAL A 353 9.69 -5.35 23.98
N MET A 354 9.83 -6.52 24.62
CA MET A 354 10.95 -6.83 25.48
C MET A 354 11.88 -7.81 24.76
N VAL A 355 13.18 -7.54 24.83
CA VAL A 355 14.22 -8.32 24.15
C VAL A 355 15.26 -8.73 25.18
N ASP A 356 15.66 -10.01 25.17
CA ASP A 356 16.73 -10.49 26.06
C ASP A 356 18.10 -10.15 25.47
N VAL A 357 18.81 -9.22 26.13
CA VAL A 357 20.14 -8.76 25.74
C VAL A 357 21.21 -9.18 26.75
N THR A 358 20.91 -10.17 27.60
CA THR A 358 21.81 -10.63 28.67
C THR A 358 23.22 -10.98 28.18
N ASP A 359 23.33 -11.52 26.96
CA ASP A 359 24.61 -11.94 26.38
C ASP A 359 25.27 -10.87 25.49
N VAL A 360 24.60 -9.74 25.24
CA VAL A 360 25.13 -8.67 24.38
C VAL A 360 25.86 -7.64 25.24
N LYS A 361 27.15 -7.46 24.99
CA LYS A 361 28.01 -6.55 25.75
C LYS A 361 27.90 -5.12 25.24
N GLY A 362 27.92 -4.15 26.15
CA GLY A 362 28.05 -2.74 25.79
C GLY A 362 26.78 -2.12 25.20
N VAL A 363 25.63 -2.77 25.34
CA VAL A 363 24.34 -2.23 24.92
C VAL A 363 23.99 -1.00 25.75
N THR A 364 23.51 0.07 25.11
CA THR A 364 23.07 1.30 25.80
C THR A 364 21.72 1.82 25.31
N PRO A 365 20.96 2.56 26.14
CA PRO A 365 19.78 3.28 25.66
C PRO A 365 20.14 4.20 24.48
N GLY A 366 19.32 4.17 23.43
CA GLY A 366 19.57 4.84 22.16
C GLY A 366 20.16 3.95 21.07
N ASP A 367 20.77 2.81 21.42
CA ASP A 367 21.30 1.85 20.42
C ASP A 367 20.21 1.45 19.42
N GLU A 368 20.59 1.37 18.15
CA GLU A 368 19.69 1.00 17.05
C GLU A 368 19.29 -0.47 17.13
N VAL A 369 17.99 -0.71 16.95
CA VAL A 369 17.37 -2.03 16.89
C VAL A 369 16.79 -2.26 15.50
N VAL A 370 17.16 -3.36 14.84
CA VAL A 370 16.62 -3.74 13.53
C VAL A 370 15.63 -4.89 13.68
N PHE A 371 14.37 -4.63 13.32
CA PHE A 371 13.28 -5.61 13.31
C PHE A 371 13.16 -6.37 11.99
N PHE A 372 13.60 -5.75 10.89
CA PHE A 372 13.67 -6.35 9.56
C PHE A 372 14.81 -5.72 8.77
N GLY A 373 15.61 -6.52 8.08
CA GLY A 373 16.79 -6.08 7.33
C GLY A 373 18.10 -6.47 8.00
N LYS A 374 19.18 -5.74 7.69
CA LYS A 374 20.55 -6.09 8.07
C LYS A 374 21.12 -5.17 9.14
N GLN A 375 21.98 -5.73 10.00
CA GLN A 375 22.83 -4.98 10.92
C GLN A 375 24.16 -5.73 11.08
N GLY A 376 25.28 -5.12 10.67
CA GLY A 376 26.55 -5.83 10.57
C GLY A 376 26.45 -7.06 9.67
N ASN A 377 26.84 -8.22 10.17
CA ASN A 377 26.77 -9.50 9.43
C ASN A 377 25.48 -10.29 9.69
N ALA A 378 24.55 -9.76 10.49
CA ALA A 378 23.28 -10.41 10.81
C ALA A 378 22.12 -9.82 9.98
N GLU A 379 21.09 -10.64 9.76
CA GLU A 379 19.91 -10.29 9.00
C GLU A 379 18.66 -10.91 9.62
N ILE A 380 17.55 -10.17 9.65
CA ILE A 380 16.19 -10.70 9.81
C ILE A 380 15.57 -10.76 8.42
N THR A 381 15.27 -11.98 7.95
CA THR A 381 14.86 -12.23 6.56
C THR A 381 13.35 -12.15 6.38
N ALA A 382 12.90 -11.97 5.13
CA ALA A 382 11.47 -12.01 4.81
C ALA A 382 10.86 -13.38 5.13
N THR A 383 11.56 -14.47 4.82
CA THR A 383 11.11 -15.84 5.12
C THR A 383 10.90 -16.07 6.62
N GLU A 384 11.78 -15.55 7.48
CA GLU A 384 11.56 -15.63 8.94
C GLU A 384 10.29 -14.88 9.37
N VAL A 385 10.05 -13.70 8.79
CA VAL A 385 8.84 -12.90 9.04
C VAL A 385 7.59 -13.65 8.57
N GLU A 386 7.66 -14.33 7.43
CA GLU A 386 6.58 -15.13 6.87
C GLU A 386 6.27 -16.35 7.73
N ASP A 387 7.30 -17.12 8.11
CA ASP A 387 7.18 -18.31 8.94
C ASP A 387 6.50 -18.01 10.28
N ILE A 388 6.88 -16.88 10.90
CA ILE A 388 6.28 -16.46 12.17
C ILE A 388 4.87 -15.91 11.94
N SER A 389 4.66 -15.05 10.95
CA SER A 389 3.38 -14.35 10.76
C SER A 389 2.28 -15.23 10.17
N GLY A 390 2.64 -16.32 9.49
CA GLY A 390 1.72 -17.20 8.78
C GLY A 390 1.13 -16.58 7.52
N ALA A 391 1.76 -15.53 6.99
CA ALA A 391 1.34 -14.80 5.79
C ALA A 391 2.56 -14.30 5.01
N LEU A 392 2.36 -14.00 3.72
CA LEU A 392 3.40 -13.45 2.85
C LEU A 392 3.96 -12.11 3.37
N PHE A 393 5.23 -11.85 3.09
CA PHE A 393 5.95 -10.68 3.60
C PHE A 393 5.28 -9.34 3.22
N THR A 394 4.71 -9.26 2.02
CA THR A 394 4.02 -8.06 1.54
C THR A 394 2.88 -7.60 2.47
N GLU A 395 2.17 -8.53 3.13
CA GLU A 395 1.15 -8.15 4.13
C GLU A 395 1.80 -7.35 5.26
N MET A 396 2.94 -7.81 5.74
CA MET A 396 3.66 -7.19 6.83
C MET A 396 4.26 -5.85 6.43
N SER A 397 4.90 -5.75 5.25
CA SER A 397 5.49 -4.49 4.78
C SER A 397 4.45 -3.38 4.62
N ILE A 398 3.25 -3.71 4.12
CA ILE A 398 2.14 -2.75 3.99
C ILE A 398 1.66 -2.28 5.37
N LEU A 399 1.48 -3.20 6.33
CA LEU A 399 1.05 -2.86 7.69
C LEU A 399 2.08 -2.01 8.43
N TRP A 400 3.36 -2.35 8.31
CA TRP A 400 4.46 -1.55 8.85
C TRP A 400 4.47 -0.17 8.21
N GLY A 401 4.34 -0.10 6.89
CA GLY A 401 4.22 1.15 6.14
C GLY A 401 3.14 2.04 6.74
N ALA A 402 1.91 1.51 6.87
CA ALA A 402 0.76 2.27 7.36
C ALA A 402 0.89 2.78 8.80
N THR A 403 1.76 2.18 9.62
CA THR A 403 1.84 2.46 11.07
C THR A 403 3.14 3.12 11.50
N ASN A 404 4.11 3.27 10.60
CA ASN A 404 5.42 3.84 10.91
C ASN A 404 5.80 4.93 9.91
N LYS A 405 6.66 5.86 10.34
CA LYS A 405 7.23 6.87 9.45
C LYS A 405 8.21 6.22 8.47
N ARG A 406 8.05 6.48 7.18
CA ARG A 406 9.04 6.12 6.14
C ARG A 406 10.02 7.26 5.97
N VAL A 407 11.30 6.92 5.80
CA VAL A 407 12.38 7.86 5.55
C VAL A 407 13.20 7.35 4.38
N LEU A 408 13.34 8.18 3.34
CA LEU A 408 14.21 7.88 2.22
C LEU A 408 15.67 7.95 2.68
N VAL A 409 16.47 6.95 2.33
CA VAL A 409 17.91 6.88 2.61
C VAL A 409 18.68 6.57 1.33
N ASP A 410 19.98 6.85 1.37
CA ASP A 410 20.97 6.67 0.30
C ASP A 410 20.74 7.48 -0.97
#